data_AF-A0A371D8Q7-F1
#
_entry.id   AF-A0A371D8Q7-F1
#
_cell.length_a   1.000
_cell.length_b   1.000
_cell.length_c   1.000
_cell.angle_alpha   90.00
_cell.angle_beta   90.00
_cell.angle_gamma   90.00
#
_symmetry.space_group_name_H-M   'P 1'
#
loop_
_entity.id
_entity.type
_entity.pdbx_description
1 polymer ?
#
loop_
_entity_poly.entity_id
_entity_poly.type
_entity_poly.pdbx_seq_one_letter_code
_entity_poly.pdbx_strand_id
1 'polypeptide(L)'
;PLPDVPFAVRNDPVVNHTLNTYPHLFNIVTPIHVNRLEALLSDHPNKPFVQSVVRGLREGFWPFADEKPQEYPDTWDECRPSLLDDRARQFLRDQRDEEIELGRYSDSFGTELLPGMYSMPIHVVPKPHSDKLRLINNQSAGRFSLNSMIRPEAIKGAVLDSIPALGSVLR
;
A
#
# COMPACT_ATOMS: atom_id res chain seq x y z
N PRO A 1 6.08 14.26 11.63
CA PRO A 1 6.78 13.13 10.98
C PRO A 1 5.74 12.11 10.53
N LEU A 2 6.04 11.30 9.51
CA LEU A 2 5.18 10.18 9.13
C LEU A 2 5.21 9.10 10.21
N PRO A 3 4.12 8.33 10.39
CA PRO A 3 4.03 7.28 11.39
C PRO A 3 5.02 6.17 11.09
N ASP A 4 5.35 5.43 12.13
CA ASP A 4 6.16 4.23 12.03
C ASP A 4 5.30 3.00 12.34
N VAL A 5 5.81 1.83 11.98
CA VAL A 5 5.14 0.55 12.28
C VAL A 5 5.01 0.39 13.80
N PRO A 6 3.79 0.11 14.34
CA PRO A 6 3.58 -0.17 15.76
C PRO A 6 4.51 -1.30 16.24
N PHE A 7 4.95 -1.22 17.49
CA PHE A 7 5.93 -2.16 18.05
C PHE A 7 5.46 -3.62 17.97
N ALA A 8 4.20 -3.90 18.27
CA ALA A 8 3.68 -5.26 18.21
C ALA A 8 3.71 -5.81 16.77
N VAL A 9 3.33 -5.00 15.78
CA VAL A 9 3.34 -5.41 14.37
C VAL A 9 4.77 -5.60 13.86
N ARG A 10 5.68 -4.68 14.21
CA ARG A 10 7.10 -4.77 13.83
C ARG A 10 7.76 -6.06 14.33
N ASN A 11 7.35 -6.55 15.50
CA ASN A 11 7.94 -7.73 16.11
C ASN A 11 7.06 -8.99 15.94
N ASP A 12 6.06 -8.94 15.06
CA ASP A 12 5.23 -10.11 14.77
C ASP A 12 6.10 -11.25 14.22
N PRO A 13 6.19 -12.41 14.90
CA PRO A 13 7.09 -13.47 14.49
C PRO A 13 6.66 -14.15 13.19
N VAL A 14 5.35 -14.18 12.89
CA VAL A 14 4.81 -14.80 11.67
C VAL A 14 5.16 -13.92 10.46
N VAL A 15 4.88 -12.62 10.54
CA VAL A 15 5.19 -11.67 9.47
C VAL A 15 6.70 -11.60 9.23
N ASN A 16 7.50 -11.49 10.30
CA ASN A 16 8.97 -11.44 10.17
C ASN A 16 9.54 -12.73 9.59
N HIS A 17 8.98 -13.90 9.91
CA HIS A 17 9.41 -15.15 9.28
C HIS A 17 9.17 -15.13 7.77
N THR A 18 7.99 -14.69 7.33
CA THR A 18 7.66 -14.57 5.89
C THR A 18 8.55 -13.54 5.19
N LEU A 19 8.75 -12.36 5.76
CA LEU A 19 9.63 -11.32 5.18
C LEU A 19 11.08 -11.78 5.03
N ASN A 20 11.62 -12.48 6.03
CA ASN A 20 12.99 -13.00 5.99
C ASN A 20 13.16 -14.18 5.02
N THR A 21 12.13 -15.01 4.87
CA THR A 21 12.18 -16.19 3.98
C THR A 21 11.98 -15.81 2.52
N TYR A 22 11.14 -14.80 2.26
CA TYR A 22 10.76 -14.38 0.91
C TYR A 22 11.04 -12.89 0.65
N PRO A 23 12.27 -12.38 0.88
CA PRO A 23 12.56 -10.95 0.74
C PRO A 23 12.32 -10.42 -0.69
N HIS A 24 12.52 -11.29 -1.69
CA HIS A 24 12.29 -10.97 -3.10
C HIS A 24 10.83 -10.64 -3.45
N LEU A 25 9.86 -11.04 -2.61
CA LEU A 25 8.44 -10.73 -2.81
C LEU A 25 8.03 -9.34 -2.30
N PHE A 26 8.89 -8.69 -1.51
CA PHE A 26 8.56 -7.45 -0.79
C PHE A 26 9.55 -6.33 -1.09
N ASN A 27 9.94 -6.20 -2.37
CA ASN A 27 10.87 -5.17 -2.79
C ASN A 27 10.26 -3.77 -2.64
N ILE A 28 11.02 -2.84 -2.06
CA ILE A 28 10.66 -1.43 -2.02
C ILE A 28 11.27 -0.75 -3.25
N VAL A 29 10.44 -0.59 -4.28
CA VAL A 29 10.84 0.08 -5.53
C VAL A 29 10.34 1.52 -5.50
N THR A 30 11.24 2.47 -5.70
CA THR A 30 10.90 3.89 -5.83
C THR A 30 11.63 4.52 -7.01
N PRO A 31 10.95 5.30 -7.87
CA PRO A 31 11.61 6.04 -8.94
C PRO A 31 12.40 7.26 -8.41
N ILE A 32 12.31 7.55 -7.11
CA ILE A 32 12.93 8.74 -6.51
C ILE A 32 14.38 8.42 -6.15
N HIS A 33 15.30 9.31 -6.55
CA HIS A 33 16.71 9.24 -6.13
C HIS A 33 16.85 9.66 -4.66
N VAL A 34 16.57 8.74 -3.74
CA VAL A 34 16.43 9.04 -2.30
C VAL A 34 17.66 9.73 -1.71
N ASN A 35 18.87 9.29 -2.05
CA ASN A 35 20.11 9.91 -1.57
C ASN A 35 20.25 11.37 -2.04
N ARG A 36 19.81 11.67 -3.27
CA ARG A 36 19.84 13.04 -3.78
C ARG A 36 18.76 13.89 -3.10
N LEU A 37 17.57 13.35 -2.89
CA LEU A 37 16.50 14.04 -2.17
C LEU A 37 16.92 14.37 -0.74
N GLU A 38 17.51 13.41 -0.02
CA GLU A 38 18.02 13.62 1.34
C GLU A 38 19.11 14.70 1.38
N ALA A 39 20.04 14.70 0.42
CA ALA A 39 21.07 15.71 0.30
C ALA A 39 20.50 17.11 0.00
N LEU A 40 19.50 17.20 -0.88
CA LEU A 40 18.82 18.47 -1.19
C LEU A 40 18.01 19.03 -0.01
N LEU A 41 17.64 18.18 0.95
CA LEU A 41 16.89 18.55 2.16
C LEU A 41 17.79 18.58 3.41
N SER A 42 19.11 18.64 3.22
CA SER A 42 20.11 18.59 4.30
C SER A 42 20.10 19.81 5.22
N ASP A 43 19.41 20.87 4.87
CA ASP A 43 19.23 22.10 5.65
C ASP A 43 17.75 22.38 5.99
N HIS A 44 16.82 21.50 5.59
CA HIS A 44 15.39 21.69 5.85
C HIS A 44 15.10 21.77 7.36
N PRO A 45 14.31 22.77 7.82
CA PRO A 45 14.08 23.01 9.25
C PRO A 45 13.30 21.87 9.95
N ASN A 46 12.39 21.20 9.24
CA ASN A 46 11.66 20.06 9.77
C ASN A 46 12.42 18.73 9.53
N LYS A 47 13.55 18.57 10.21
CA LYS A 47 14.38 17.36 10.12
C LYS A 47 13.67 16.05 10.43
N PRO A 48 12.85 15.96 11.49
CA PRO A 48 12.15 14.72 11.81
C PRO A 48 11.21 14.27 10.67
N PHE A 49 10.54 15.22 10.00
CA PHE A 49 9.69 14.89 8.86
C PHE A 49 10.50 14.40 7.66
N VAL A 50 11.55 15.12 7.28
CA VAL A 50 12.43 14.71 6.15
C VAL A 50 12.99 13.31 6.37
N GLN A 51 13.52 13.04 7.58
CA GLN A 51 14.04 11.72 7.92
C GLN A 51 12.97 10.62 7.82
N SER A 52 11.75 10.89 8.28
CA SER A 52 10.65 9.92 8.17
C SER A 52 10.25 9.63 6.72
N VAL A 53 10.27 10.64 5.84
CA VAL A 53 10.00 10.48 4.39
C VAL A 53 11.11 9.70 3.71
N VAL A 54 12.36 10.07 3.98
CA VAL A 54 13.54 9.38 3.43
C VAL A 54 13.56 7.91 3.83
N ARG A 55 13.28 7.61 5.10
CA ARG A 55 13.11 6.23 5.58
C ARG A 55 11.99 5.51 4.83
N GLY A 56 10.80 6.12 4.73
CA GLY A 56 9.66 5.52 4.03
C GLY A 56 9.92 5.23 2.55
N LEU A 57 10.74 6.05 1.88
CA LEU A 57 11.17 5.81 0.50
C LEU A 57 12.16 4.64 0.36
N ARG A 58 12.92 4.31 1.41
CA ARG A 58 13.88 3.20 1.42
C ARG A 58 13.27 1.89 1.91
N GLU A 59 12.40 1.98 2.91
CA GLU A 59 11.93 0.85 3.71
C GLU A 59 10.41 0.61 3.58
N GLY A 60 9.68 1.51 2.92
CA GLY A 60 8.22 1.48 2.79
C GLY A 60 7.49 2.39 3.79
N PHE A 61 6.28 2.81 3.42
CA PHE A 61 5.45 3.67 4.26
C PHE A 61 4.45 2.86 5.07
N TRP A 62 4.32 3.18 6.37
CA TRP A 62 3.26 2.61 7.19
C TRP A 62 1.93 3.34 6.93
N PRO A 63 0.83 2.62 6.65
CA PRO A 63 -0.44 3.22 6.21
C PRO A 63 -1.31 3.76 7.36
N PHE A 64 -0.71 4.17 8.49
CA PHE A 64 -1.43 4.61 9.69
C PHE A 64 -2.34 3.53 10.32
N ALA A 65 -2.12 2.25 9.98
CA ALA A 65 -2.84 1.15 10.59
C ALA A 65 -2.43 0.97 12.06
N ASP A 66 -3.39 0.62 12.90
CA ASP A 66 -3.14 0.18 14.27
C ASP A 66 -2.67 -1.29 14.30
N GLU A 67 -2.47 -1.80 15.51
CA GLU A 67 -2.24 -3.23 15.72
C GLU A 67 -3.46 -4.04 15.24
N LYS A 68 -3.18 -5.23 14.69
CA LYS A 68 -4.20 -6.15 14.20
C LYS A 68 -5.17 -6.49 15.35
N PRO A 69 -6.50 -6.28 15.20
CA PRO A 69 -7.46 -6.65 16.25
C PRO A 69 -7.41 -8.16 16.55
N GLN A 70 -7.67 -8.55 17.79
CA GLN A 70 -7.56 -9.96 18.21
C GLN A 70 -8.45 -10.92 17.41
N GLU A 71 -9.60 -10.44 16.91
CA GLU A 71 -10.53 -11.21 16.08
C GLU A 71 -10.05 -11.45 14.64
N TYR A 72 -9.00 -10.75 14.20
CA TYR A 72 -8.47 -10.90 12.84
C TYR A 72 -7.56 -12.13 12.77
N PRO A 73 -7.74 -12.98 11.74
CA PRO A 73 -6.89 -14.16 11.53
C PRO A 73 -5.44 -13.75 11.21
N ASP A 74 -4.49 -14.67 11.27
CA ASP A 74 -3.10 -14.35 10.89
C ASP A 74 -2.93 -14.22 9.38
N THR A 75 -3.77 -14.90 8.60
CA THR A 75 -3.79 -14.86 7.13
C THR A 75 -5.24 -14.84 6.69
N TRP A 76 -5.58 -14.00 5.71
CA TRP A 76 -6.94 -13.88 5.22
C TRP A 76 -6.99 -13.76 3.70
N ASP A 77 -7.74 -14.62 3.05
CA ASP A 77 -8.07 -14.49 1.65
C ASP A 77 -9.55 -14.10 1.49
N GLU A 78 -9.79 -12.81 1.23
CA GLU A 78 -11.13 -12.29 0.91
C GLU A 78 -11.48 -12.58 -0.55
N CYS A 79 -11.35 -13.85 -0.94
CA CYS A 79 -11.63 -14.32 -2.29
C CYS A 79 -13.11 -14.13 -2.63
N ARG A 80 -13.36 -13.63 -3.84
CA ARG A 80 -14.70 -13.40 -4.39
C ARG A 80 -14.86 -14.20 -5.67
N PRO A 81 -16.10 -14.54 -6.07
CA PRO A 81 -16.35 -15.26 -7.31
C PRO A 81 -15.67 -14.58 -8.51
N SER A 82 -15.13 -15.39 -9.41
CA SER A 82 -14.45 -14.89 -10.60
C SER A 82 -15.39 -14.02 -11.45
N LEU A 83 -14.82 -13.00 -12.09
CA LEU A 83 -15.54 -12.18 -13.07
C LEU A 83 -16.00 -13.10 -14.21
N LEU A 84 -17.29 -13.04 -14.56
CA LEU A 84 -17.86 -13.85 -15.63
C LEU A 84 -17.40 -13.38 -17.02
N ASP A 85 -17.08 -12.10 -17.16
CA ASP A 85 -16.67 -11.46 -18.41
C ASP A 85 -15.20 -11.75 -18.79
N ASP A 86 -14.99 -12.36 -19.95
CA ASP A 86 -13.67 -12.65 -20.51
C ASP A 86 -12.83 -11.39 -20.73
N ARG A 87 -13.46 -10.30 -21.17
CA ARG A 87 -12.75 -9.05 -21.42
C ARG A 87 -12.16 -8.47 -20.15
N ALA A 88 -12.94 -8.49 -19.07
CA ALA A 88 -12.46 -8.06 -17.75
C ALA A 88 -11.35 -8.99 -17.22
N ARG A 89 -11.47 -10.30 -17.42
CA ARG A 89 -10.40 -11.26 -17.04
C ARG A 89 -9.10 -11.00 -17.78
N GLN A 90 -9.15 -10.75 -19.09
CA GLN A 90 -7.95 -10.45 -19.86
C GLN A 90 -7.32 -9.13 -19.42
N PHE A 91 -8.12 -8.09 -19.22
CA PHE A 91 -7.63 -6.81 -18.71
C PHE A 91 -6.88 -6.95 -17.37
N LEU A 92 -7.36 -7.79 -16.45
CA LEU A 92 -6.66 -8.07 -15.20
C LEU A 92 -5.30 -8.75 -15.41
N ARG A 93 -5.21 -9.68 -16.36
CA ARG A 93 -3.96 -10.37 -16.69
C ARG A 93 -2.96 -9.39 -17.29
N ASP A 94 -3.39 -8.57 -18.24
CA ASP A 94 -2.55 -7.57 -18.89
C ASP A 94 -2.02 -6.54 -17.86
N GLN A 95 -2.90 -6.02 -16.99
CA GLN A 95 -2.49 -5.09 -15.93
C GLN A 95 -1.51 -5.75 -14.96
N ARG A 96 -1.75 -6.99 -14.54
CA ARG A 96 -0.83 -7.73 -13.67
C ARG A 96 0.55 -7.84 -14.32
N ASP A 97 0.59 -8.26 -15.58
CA ASP A 97 1.86 -8.50 -16.28
C ASP A 97 2.65 -7.20 -16.47
N GLU A 98 1.97 -6.09 -16.77
CA GLU A 98 2.57 -4.75 -16.82
C GLU A 98 3.14 -4.31 -15.45
N GLU A 99 2.38 -4.48 -14.35
CA GLU A 99 2.86 -4.09 -13.02
C GLU A 99 4.01 -4.98 -12.51
N ILE A 100 4.07 -6.25 -12.93
CA ILE A 100 5.23 -7.15 -12.68
C ILE A 100 6.45 -6.68 -13.49
N GLU A 101 6.28 -6.38 -14.79
CA GLU A 101 7.37 -5.88 -15.63
C GLU A 101 7.97 -4.56 -15.10
N LEU A 102 7.12 -3.70 -14.54
CA LEU A 102 7.54 -2.45 -13.89
C LEU A 102 8.13 -2.66 -12.48
N GLY A 103 8.18 -3.90 -11.99
CA GLY A 103 8.69 -4.25 -10.66
C GLY A 103 7.85 -3.71 -9.49
N ARG A 104 6.60 -3.34 -9.74
CA ARG A 104 5.67 -2.84 -8.72
C ARG A 104 4.93 -3.98 -8.03
N TYR A 105 4.66 -5.05 -8.76
CA TYR A 105 4.20 -6.32 -8.21
C TYR A 105 5.36 -7.31 -8.17
N SER A 106 5.32 -8.22 -7.19
CA SER A 106 6.25 -9.33 -7.11
C SER A 106 5.87 -10.46 -8.07
N ASP A 107 6.83 -11.36 -8.28
CA ASP A 107 6.58 -12.63 -8.97
C ASP A 107 5.55 -13.48 -8.20
N SER A 108 4.94 -14.44 -8.90
CA SER A 108 4.02 -15.39 -8.28
C SER A 108 4.74 -16.26 -7.24
N PHE A 109 4.10 -16.43 -6.09
CA PHE A 109 4.56 -17.31 -4.99
C PHE A 109 3.65 -18.54 -4.79
N GLY A 110 2.86 -18.88 -5.81
CA GLY A 110 1.91 -20.00 -5.78
C GLY A 110 0.45 -19.55 -5.72
N THR A 111 -0.43 -20.48 -5.33
CA THR A 111 -1.89 -20.27 -5.23
C THR A 111 -2.35 -19.95 -3.82
N GLU A 112 -1.53 -20.25 -2.82
CA GLU A 112 -1.86 -20.07 -1.41
C GLU A 112 -1.13 -18.85 -0.85
N LEU A 113 -1.80 -18.14 0.05
CA LEU A 113 -1.18 -17.03 0.79
C LEU A 113 -0.10 -17.55 1.74
N LEU A 114 1.01 -16.80 1.82
CA LEU A 114 2.02 -17.03 2.84
C LEU A 114 1.52 -16.51 4.21
N PRO A 115 2.01 -17.06 5.33
CA PRO A 115 1.61 -16.62 6.66
C PRO A 115 1.79 -15.11 6.85
N GLY A 116 0.78 -14.44 7.40
CA GLY A 116 0.77 -12.99 7.61
C GLY A 116 0.20 -12.19 6.44
N MET A 117 -0.12 -12.82 5.30
CA MET A 117 -0.64 -12.12 4.13
C MET A 117 -2.16 -11.94 4.18
N TYR A 118 -2.60 -10.84 3.59
CA TYR A 118 -4.00 -10.53 3.35
C TYR A 118 -4.22 -10.30 1.87
N SER A 119 -5.24 -10.95 1.31
CA SER A 119 -5.73 -10.75 -0.06
C SER A 119 -7.08 -10.07 0.00
N MET A 120 -7.20 -8.92 -0.67
CA MET A 120 -8.43 -8.15 -0.79
C MET A 120 -8.93 -8.19 -2.25
N PRO A 121 -10.25 -8.21 -2.47
CA PRO A 121 -10.79 -8.42 -3.80
C PRO A 121 -10.58 -7.21 -4.70
N ILE A 122 -10.23 -7.49 -5.94
CA ILE A 122 -10.14 -6.51 -7.01
C ILE A 122 -11.41 -6.52 -7.87
N HIS A 123 -11.79 -5.35 -8.37
CA HIS A 123 -12.94 -5.17 -9.27
C HIS A 123 -12.48 -4.50 -10.54
N VAL A 124 -13.19 -4.77 -11.63
CA VAL A 124 -12.99 -4.09 -12.91
C VAL A 124 -14.25 -3.31 -13.24
N VAL A 125 -14.11 -2.03 -13.52
CA VAL A 125 -15.24 -1.19 -13.94
C VAL A 125 -14.90 -0.42 -15.21
N PRO A 126 -15.88 -0.14 -16.08
CA PRO A 126 -15.67 0.73 -17.23
C PRO A 126 -15.41 2.16 -16.78
N LYS A 127 -14.55 2.87 -17.53
CA LYS A 127 -14.36 4.31 -17.35
C LYS A 127 -15.55 5.04 -17.96
N PRO A 128 -16.10 6.07 -17.30
CA PRO A 128 -17.15 6.89 -17.90
C PRO A 128 -16.71 7.43 -19.27
N HIS A 129 -17.60 7.37 -20.26
CA HIS A 129 -17.37 7.89 -21.62
C HIS A 129 -16.18 7.27 -22.36
N SER A 130 -15.77 6.05 -22.02
CA SER A 130 -14.68 5.35 -22.71
C SER A 130 -14.90 3.85 -22.68
N ASP A 131 -14.41 3.16 -23.71
CA ASP A 131 -14.35 1.70 -23.71
C ASP A 131 -13.24 1.15 -22.80
N LYS A 132 -12.44 2.00 -22.17
CA LYS A 132 -11.34 1.57 -21.28
C LYS A 132 -11.87 1.08 -19.94
N LEU A 133 -11.21 0.07 -19.38
CA LEU A 133 -11.48 -0.46 -18.05
C LEU A 133 -10.54 0.17 -17.02
N ARG A 134 -10.91 0.12 -15.73
CA ARG A 134 -10.04 0.44 -14.59
C ARG A 134 -10.14 -0.64 -13.53
N LEU A 135 -8.98 -0.96 -12.94
CA LEU A 135 -8.86 -1.81 -11.75
C LEU A 135 -9.24 -1.00 -10.51
N ILE A 136 -9.97 -1.62 -9.58
CA ILE A 136 -10.26 -1.10 -8.24
C ILE A 136 -9.81 -2.15 -7.23
N ASN A 137 -8.98 -1.77 -6.26
CA ASN A 137 -8.67 -2.61 -5.11
C ASN A 137 -9.65 -2.28 -3.97
N ASN A 138 -10.49 -3.23 -3.57
CA ASN A 138 -11.49 -3.00 -2.52
C ASN A 138 -10.95 -3.42 -1.15
N GLN A 139 -10.14 -2.53 -0.58
CA GLN A 139 -9.49 -2.67 0.72
C GLN A 139 -10.48 -2.58 1.91
N SER A 140 -11.76 -2.29 1.65
CA SER A 140 -12.84 -2.24 2.65
C SER A 140 -13.79 -3.43 2.55
N ALA A 141 -13.49 -4.44 1.72
CA ALA A 141 -14.37 -5.59 1.54
C ALA A 141 -14.34 -6.54 2.75
N GLY A 142 -15.49 -7.11 3.08
CA GLY A 142 -15.56 -8.20 4.06
C GLY A 142 -15.38 -7.77 5.51
N ARG A 143 -15.33 -8.76 6.40
CA ARG A 143 -15.25 -8.56 7.86
C ARG A 143 -13.85 -8.17 8.31
N PHE A 144 -12.83 -8.71 7.66
CA PHE A 144 -11.42 -8.54 8.03
C PHE A 144 -10.70 -7.59 7.07
N SER A 145 -11.34 -6.47 6.74
CA SER A 145 -10.83 -5.52 5.75
C SER A 145 -9.59 -4.77 6.26
N LEU A 146 -8.65 -4.44 5.37
CA LEU A 146 -7.45 -3.71 5.76
C LEU A 146 -7.77 -2.28 6.21
N ASN A 147 -8.74 -1.63 5.56
CA ASN A 147 -9.11 -0.26 5.90
C ASN A 147 -9.76 -0.14 7.30
N SER A 148 -10.37 -1.20 7.83
CA SER A 148 -10.88 -1.19 9.22
C SER A 148 -9.78 -1.24 10.28
N MET A 149 -8.54 -1.54 9.91
CA MET A 149 -7.39 -1.41 10.83
C MET A 149 -6.89 0.03 10.95
N ILE A 150 -7.39 0.96 10.13
CA ILE A 150 -6.98 2.37 10.15
C ILE A 150 -8.07 3.18 10.82
N ARG A 151 -7.83 3.63 12.06
CA ARG A 151 -8.77 4.53 12.74
C ARG A 151 -8.84 5.88 12.03
N PRO A 152 -10.03 6.46 11.81
CA PRO A 152 -10.17 7.79 11.23
C PRO A 152 -9.33 8.86 11.96
N GLU A 153 -9.18 8.73 13.28
CA GLU A 153 -8.39 9.61 14.14
C GLU A 153 -6.91 9.60 13.78
N ALA A 154 -6.36 8.46 13.34
CA ALA A 154 -4.96 8.33 12.97
C ALA A 154 -4.62 9.15 11.71
N ILE A 155 -5.60 9.37 10.82
CA ILE A 155 -5.43 10.10 9.56
C ILE A 155 -5.66 11.62 9.73
N LYS A 156 -6.41 12.05 10.76
CA LYS A 156 -6.76 13.48 10.98
C LYS A 156 -5.56 14.43 11.05
N GLY A 157 -4.38 13.93 11.42
CA GLY A 157 -3.14 14.72 11.47
C GLY A 157 -2.53 15.07 10.10
N ALA A 158 -2.91 14.37 9.02
CA ALA A 158 -2.46 14.66 7.67
C ALA A 158 -3.36 15.73 7.03
N VAL A 159 -3.29 16.96 7.54
CA VAL A 159 -3.98 18.10 6.92
C VAL A 159 -3.22 18.49 5.67
N LEU A 160 -3.76 18.14 4.50
CA LEU A 160 -3.26 18.62 3.23
C LEU A 160 -3.71 20.06 3.02
N ASP A 161 -2.80 20.88 2.49
CA ASP A 161 -3.15 22.25 2.13
C ASP A 161 -4.28 22.24 1.11
N SER A 162 -5.33 22.99 1.44
CA SER A 162 -6.47 23.16 0.54
C SER A 162 -6.08 24.09 -0.62
N ILE A 163 -6.79 23.99 -1.76
CA ILE A 163 -6.63 24.94 -2.88
C ILE A 163 -6.71 26.41 -2.41
N PRO A 164 -7.64 26.80 -1.50
CA PRO A 164 -7.62 28.13 -0.89
C PRO A 164 -6.33 28.49 -0.15
N ALA A 165 -5.75 27.57 0.62
CA ALA A 165 -4.50 27.80 1.34
C ALA A 165 -3.34 28.06 0.36
N LEU A 166 -3.23 27.24 -0.69
CA LEU A 166 -2.27 27.48 -1.77
C LEU A 166 -2.50 28.86 -2.43
N GLY A 167 -3.75 29.21 -2.73
CA GLY A 167 -4.11 30.50 -3.32
C GLY A 167 -3.74 31.72 -2.46
N SER A 168 -3.70 31.58 -1.13
CA SER A 168 -3.25 32.64 -0.22
C SER A 168 -1.73 32.83 -0.19
N VAL A 169 -0.96 31.77 -0.43
CA VAL A 169 0.52 31.80 -0.42
C VAL A 169 1.08 32.32 -1.75
N LEU A 170 0.33 32.15 -2.84
CA LEU A 170 0.74 32.58 -4.18
C LEU A 170 0.38 34.04 -4.53
N ARG A 171 -0.25 34.78 -3.61
CA ARG A 171 -0.57 36.21 -3.76
C ARG A 171 0.43 37.07 -3.01
#